data_AF-A0A1G2C7H5-F1
#
_entry.id   AF-A0A1G2C7H5-F1
#
_cell.length_a   1.000
_cell.length_b   1.000
_cell.length_c   1.000
_cell.angle_alpha   90.00
_cell.angle_beta   90.00
_cell.angle_gamma   90.00
#
_symmetry.space_group_name_H-M   'P 1'
#
loop_
_entity.id
_entity.type
_entity.pdbx_description
1 polymer ?
#
loop_
_entity_poly.entity_id
_entity_poly.type
_entity_poly.pdbx_seq_one_letter_code
_entity_poly.pdbx_strand_id
1 'polypeptide(L)'
;MKTFGKIALPLAAAVAIAAMPLLSLAAVETLPEGPRSIEEIIDILERLLNWMFTLLMIVAVMFILYAAFIYLTAGGDPEKVKTASNQLIYAAVAIAVALVAQGIRFIVAQLVGA
;
A
#
# COMPACT_ATOMS: atom_id res chain seq x y z
N MET A 1 -30.46 -8.87 -51.81
CA MET A 1 -30.44 -8.72 -50.34
C MET A 1 -29.05 -8.56 -49.70
N LYS A 2 -27.91 -8.62 -50.41
CA LYS A 2 -26.56 -8.51 -49.81
C LYS A 2 -25.99 -7.09 -49.64
N THR A 3 -26.71 -6.07 -50.09
CA THR A 3 -26.28 -4.65 -50.06
C THR A 3 -26.79 -3.86 -48.84
N PHE A 4 -27.90 -4.28 -48.23
CA PHE A 4 -28.48 -3.62 -47.04
C PHE A 4 -27.60 -3.76 -45.79
N GLY A 5 -26.97 -4.93 -45.59
CA GLY A 5 -26.08 -5.17 -44.44
C GLY A 5 -24.80 -4.33 -44.45
N LYS A 6 -24.34 -3.88 -45.63
CA LYS A 6 -23.11 -3.06 -45.76
C LYS A 6 -23.32 -1.60 -45.36
N ILE A 7 -24.56 -1.12 -45.33
CA ILE A 7 -24.93 0.26 -44.99
C ILE A 7 -25.50 0.34 -43.56
N ALA A 8 -26.15 -0.73 -43.09
CA ALA A 8 -26.60 -0.85 -41.70
C ALA A 8 -25.42 -0.88 -40.69
N LEU A 9 -24.31 -1.51 -41.06
CA LEU A 9 -23.12 -1.62 -40.21
C LEU A 9 -22.42 -0.27 -39.91
N PRO A 10 -22.14 0.60 -40.91
CA PRO A 10 -21.54 1.91 -40.63
C PRO A 10 -22.49 2.86 -39.87
N LEU A 11 -23.81 2.72 -40.05
CA LEU A 11 -24.78 3.57 -39.35
C LEU A 11 -24.89 3.22 -37.85
N ALA A 12 -24.92 1.93 -37.51
CA ALA A 12 -24.86 1.48 -36.13
C ALA A 12 -23.55 1.88 -35.44
N ALA A 13 -22.43 1.81 -36.18
CA ALA A 13 -21.12 2.26 -35.68
C ALA A 13 -21.09 3.79 -35.43
N ALA A 14 -21.69 4.59 -36.31
CA ALA A 14 -21.75 6.05 -36.15
C ALA A 14 -22.60 6.46 -34.93
N VAL A 15 -23.71 5.76 -34.68
CA VAL A 15 -24.56 5.98 -33.49
C VAL A 15 -23.83 5.58 -32.21
N ALA A 16 -23.07 4.48 -32.23
CA ALA A 16 -22.26 4.07 -31.08
C ALA A 16 -21.17 5.10 -30.75
N ILE A 17 -20.47 5.65 -31.76
CA ILE A 17 -19.43 6.68 -31.58
C ILE A 17 -20.04 8.00 -31.08
N ALA A 18 -21.20 8.40 -31.60
CA ALA A 18 -21.89 9.61 -31.16
C ALA A 18 -22.50 9.50 -29.75
N ALA A 19 -22.75 8.29 -29.25
CA ALA A 19 -23.24 8.03 -27.91
C ALA A 19 -22.12 7.92 -26.84
N MET A 20 -20.86 7.71 -27.24
CA MET A 20 -19.72 7.63 -26.33
C MET A 20 -19.52 8.87 -25.43
N PRO A 21 -19.69 10.13 -25.91
CA PRO A 21 -19.61 11.30 -25.06
C PRO A 21 -20.68 11.31 -23.97
N LEU A 22 -21.89 10.85 -24.26
CA LEU A 22 -22.99 10.78 -23.29
C LEU A 22 -22.74 9.73 -22.20
N LEU A 23 -22.09 8.62 -22.53
CA LEU A 23 -21.65 7.61 -21.56
C LEU A 23 -20.49 8.12 -20.69
N SER A 24 -19.60 8.93 -21.26
CA SER A 24 -18.53 9.62 -20.53
C SER A 24 -19.07 10.59 -19.48
N LEU A 25 -20.18 11.29 -19.78
CA LEU A 25 -20.85 12.16 -18.80
C LEU A 25 -21.58 11.39 -17.68
N ALA A 26 -21.97 10.13 -17.89
CA ALA A 26 -22.54 9.28 -16.84
C ALA A 26 -21.47 8.66 -15.93
N ALA A 27 -20.27 8.44 -16.47
CA ALA A 27 -19.08 8.02 -15.75
C ALA A 27 -18.28 9.23 -15.22
N VAL A 28 -18.96 10.28 -14.74
CA VAL A 28 -18.31 11.19 -13.79
C VAL A 28 -17.99 10.35 -12.56
N GLU A 29 -16.78 9.79 -12.54
CA GLU A 29 -16.12 9.46 -11.28
C GLU A 29 -16.13 10.76 -10.48
N THR A 30 -17.09 10.85 -9.56
CA THR A 30 -17.03 11.82 -8.49
C THR A 30 -15.66 11.64 -7.87
N LEU A 31 -14.80 12.64 -8.04
CA LEU A 31 -13.50 12.70 -7.39
C LEU A 31 -13.69 12.28 -5.93
N PRO A 32 -12.83 11.40 -5.38
CA PRO A 32 -13.00 10.91 -4.02
C PRO A 32 -13.23 12.11 -3.11
N GLU A 33 -14.44 12.18 -2.56
CA GLU A 33 -14.85 13.30 -1.72
C GLU A 33 -13.84 13.37 -0.58
N GLY A 34 -13.16 14.52 -0.43
CA GLY A 34 -12.20 14.69 0.66
C GLY A 34 -12.88 14.46 2.01
N PRO A 35 -12.12 14.09 3.06
CA PRO A 35 -12.69 13.65 4.32
C PRO A 35 -13.69 14.66 4.88
N ARG A 36 -14.92 14.21 5.14
CA ARG A 36 -16.02 15.06 5.62
C ARG A 36 -16.13 15.10 7.14
N SER A 37 -15.44 14.20 7.82
CA SER A 37 -15.37 14.15 9.28
C SER A 37 -13.95 13.83 9.77
N ILE A 38 -13.71 14.10 11.06
CA ILE A 38 -12.45 13.76 11.73
C ILE A 38 -12.25 12.23 11.77
N GLU A 39 -13.33 11.46 11.85
CA GLU A 39 -13.28 9.98 11.84
C GLU A 39 -12.73 9.44 10.52
N GLU A 40 -13.14 9.99 9.36
CA GLU A 40 -12.59 9.55 8.07
C GLU A 40 -11.09 9.85 7.94
N ILE A 41 -10.61 10.96 8.52
CA ILE A 41 -9.18 11.29 8.56
C ILE A 41 -8.42 10.27 9.42
N ILE A 42 -9.01 9.86 10.56
CA ILE A 42 -8.43 8.86 11.45
C ILE A 42 -8.38 7.49 10.76
N ASP A 43 -9.44 7.07 10.10
CA ASP A 43 -9.48 5.79 9.36
C ASP A 43 -8.40 5.73 8.27
N ILE A 44 -8.21 6.82 7.51
CA ILE A 44 -7.15 6.91 6.51
C ILE A 44 -5.78 6.80 7.17
N LEU A 45 -5.57 7.48 8.30
CA LEU A 45 -4.32 7.44 9.06
C LEU A 45 -4.06 6.03 9.60
N GLU A 46 -5.05 5.36 10.20
CA GLU A 46 -4.92 4.01 10.73
C GLU A 46 -4.54 3.01 9.63
N ARG A 47 -5.21 3.12 8.48
CA ARG A 47 -4.96 2.27 7.32
C ARG A 47 -3.55 2.49 6.76
N LEU A 48 -3.09 3.73 6.69
CA LEU A 48 -1.72 4.07 6.30
C LEU A 48 -0.69 3.53 7.30
N LEU A 49 -0.90 3.75 8.59
CA LEU A 49 -0.03 3.23 9.64
C LEU A 49 0.01 1.70 9.59
N ASN A 50 -1.09 1.01 9.26
CA ASN A 50 -1.15 -0.45 9.25
C ASN A 50 -0.35 -1.02 8.07
N TRP A 51 -0.49 -0.37 6.92
CA TRP A 51 0.31 -0.70 5.75
C TRP A 51 1.80 -0.47 6.01
N MET A 52 2.18 0.67 6.61
CA MET A 52 3.57 0.94 6.99
C MET A 52 4.12 -0.07 7.99
N PHE A 53 3.36 -0.41 9.02
CA PHE A 53 3.75 -1.41 10.02
C PHE A 53 4.04 -2.77 9.36
N THR A 54 3.13 -3.21 8.49
CA THR A 54 3.29 -4.48 7.76
C THR A 54 4.54 -4.48 6.91
N LEU A 55 4.81 -3.39 6.18
CA LEU A 55 6.01 -3.24 5.35
C LEU A 55 7.28 -3.28 6.20
N LEU A 56 7.33 -2.53 7.32
CA LEU A 56 8.45 -2.51 8.24
C LEU A 56 8.74 -3.90 8.84
N MET A 57 7.71 -4.65 9.19
CA MET A 57 7.86 -6.01 9.72
C MET A 57 8.47 -6.96 8.69
N ILE A 58 8.02 -6.91 7.43
CA ILE A 58 8.60 -7.73 6.35
C ILE A 58 10.08 -7.41 6.16
N VAL A 59 10.42 -6.12 6.10
CA VAL A 59 11.81 -5.67 5.94
C VAL A 59 12.65 -6.11 7.15
N ALA A 60 12.15 -5.93 8.37
CA ALA A 60 12.87 -6.35 9.58
C ALA A 60 13.22 -7.85 9.56
N VAL A 61 12.26 -8.71 9.19
CA VAL A 61 12.51 -10.15 9.07
C VAL A 61 13.57 -10.44 8.00
N MET A 62 13.51 -9.78 6.85
CA MET A 62 14.50 -9.95 5.78
C MET A 62 15.92 -9.59 6.27
N PHE A 63 16.07 -8.48 7.00
CA PHE A 63 17.36 -8.07 7.57
C PHE A 63 17.86 -9.02 8.65
N ILE A 64 16.98 -9.56 9.49
CA ILE A 64 17.35 -10.55 10.50
C ILE A 64 17.90 -11.81 9.82
N LEU A 65 17.22 -12.31 8.79
CA LEU A 65 17.67 -13.49 8.05
C LEU A 65 19.02 -13.24 7.36
N TYR A 66 19.19 -12.06 6.76
CA TYR A 66 20.46 -11.69 6.13
C TYR A 66 21.60 -11.60 7.15
N ALA A 67 21.37 -10.96 8.30
CA ALA A 67 22.34 -10.89 9.37
C ALA A 67 22.69 -12.28 9.94
N ALA A 68 21.70 -13.16 10.08
CA ALA A 68 21.91 -14.55 10.50
C ALA A 68 22.80 -15.32 9.50
N PHE A 69 22.61 -15.10 8.20
CA PHE A 69 23.46 -15.70 7.17
C PHE A 69 24.91 -15.20 7.25
N ILE A 70 25.12 -13.89 7.46
CA ILE A 70 26.48 -13.35 7.67
C ILE A 70 27.10 -13.96 8.93
N TYR A 71 26.33 -14.08 10.01
CA TYR A 71 26.79 -14.74 11.24
C TYR A 71 27.25 -16.18 10.99
N LEU A 72 26.45 -16.95 10.25
CA LEU A 72 26.75 -18.35 9.94
C LEU A 72 28.00 -18.49 9.05
N THR A 73 28.17 -17.56 8.11
CA THR A 73 29.29 -17.57 7.15
C THR A 73 30.51 -16.78 7.62
N ALA A 74 30.47 -16.19 8.82
CA ALA A 74 31.56 -15.38 9.36
C ALA A 74 32.82 -16.21 9.65
N GLY A 75 32.68 -17.49 9.98
CA GLY A 75 33.83 -18.38 10.23
C GLY A 75 34.78 -17.90 11.34
N GLY A 76 34.29 -17.07 12.27
CA GLY A 76 35.09 -16.46 13.34
C GLY A 76 35.75 -15.13 12.97
N ASP A 77 35.54 -14.60 11.76
CA ASP A 77 36.01 -13.27 11.37
C ASP A 77 35.30 -12.17 12.21
N PRO A 78 36.04 -11.41 13.04
CA PRO A 78 35.46 -10.41 13.92
C PRO A 78 34.79 -9.26 13.16
N GLU A 79 35.23 -8.94 11.94
CA GLU A 79 34.65 -7.85 11.16
C GLU A 79 33.27 -8.23 10.60
N LYS A 80 33.12 -9.48 10.15
CA LYS A 80 31.83 -10.03 9.72
C LYS A 80 30.85 -10.18 10.87
N VAL A 81 31.31 -10.65 12.02
CA VAL A 81 30.50 -10.73 13.26
C VAL A 81 30.01 -9.35 13.67
N LYS A 82 30.88 -8.34 13.65
CA LYS A 82 30.50 -6.95 13.96
C LYS A 82 29.46 -6.42 12.98
N THR A 83 29.63 -6.69 11.69
CA THR A 83 28.68 -6.28 10.65
C THR A 83 27.30 -6.90 10.87
N ALA A 84 27.25 -8.21 11.14
CA ALA A 84 26.01 -8.92 11.41
C ALA A 84 25.34 -8.42 12.71
N SER A 85 26.10 -8.17 13.77
CA SER A 85 25.58 -7.54 15.01
C SER A 85 24.91 -6.19 14.74
N ASN A 86 25.58 -5.32 13.98
CA ASN A 86 25.04 -4.00 13.67
C ASN A 86 23.74 -4.10 12.86
N GLN A 87 23.67 -5.04 11.91
CA GLN A 87 22.45 -5.29 11.16
C GLN A 87 21.31 -5.80 12.05
N LEU A 88 21.58 -6.68 13.03
CA LEU A 88 20.58 -7.10 14.00
C LEU A 88 20.10 -5.94 14.87
N ILE A 89 21.00 -5.04 15.29
CA ILE A 89 20.62 -3.83 16.04
C ILE A 89 19.69 -2.97 15.21
N TYR A 90 20.00 -2.71 13.94
CA TYR A 90 19.10 -1.93 13.08
C TYR A 90 17.76 -2.61 12.83
N ALA A 91 17.73 -3.94 12.68
CA ALA A 91 16.48 -4.68 12.59
C ALA A 91 15.66 -4.58 13.89
N ALA A 92 16.31 -4.65 15.05
CA ALA A 92 15.66 -4.47 16.34
C ALA A 92 15.09 -3.05 16.50
N VAL A 93 15.82 -2.03 16.03
CA VAL A 93 15.33 -0.64 16.01
C VAL A 93 14.10 -0.50 15.10
N ALA A 94 14.09 -1.14 13.92
CA ALA A 94 12.92 -1.12 13.04
C ALA A 94 11.68 -1.74 13.71
N ILE A 95 11.86 -2.86 14.42
CA ILE A 95 10.79 -3.49 15.19
C ILE A 95 10.32 -2.58 16.33
N ALA A 96 11.24 -1.96 17.07
CA ALA A 96 10.91 -1.03 18.14
C ALA A 96 10.07 0.15 17.64
N VAL A 97 10.46 0.75 16.50
CA VAL A 97 9.70 1.83 15.86
C VAL A 97 8.32 1.34 15.42
N ALA A 98 8.23 0.12 14.86
CA ALA A 98 6.95 -0.47 14.48
C ALA A 98 6.02 -0.66 15.70
N LEU A 99 6.55 -1.09 16.84
CA LEU A 99 5.79 -1.21 18.10
C LEU A 99 5.30 0.15 18.61
N VAL A 100 6.12 1.19 18.53
CA VAL A 100 5.70 2.56 18.89
C VAL A 100 4.58 3.04 17.99
N ALA A 101 4.64 2.78 16.68
CA ALA A 101 3.56 3.11 15.76
C ALA A 101 2.24 2.42 16.12
N GLN A 102 2.30 1.17 16.61
CA GLN A 102 1.12 0.48 17.12
C GLN A 102 0.60 1.08 18.43
N GLY A 103 1.49 1.54 19.31
CA GLY A 103 1.12 2.26 20.53
C GLY A 103 0.38 3.57 20.24
N ILE A 104 0.82 4.32 19.22
CA ILE A 104 0.13 5.54 18.79
C ILE A 104 -1.29 5.21 18.29
N ARG A 105 -1.46 4.15 17.49
CA ARG A 105 -2.81 3.70 17.09
C ARG A 105 -3.71 3.42 18.29
N PHE A 106 -3.19 2.73 19.30
CA PHE A 106 -3.96 2.42 20.50
C PHE A 106 -4.42 3.69 21.23
N ILE A 107 -3.53 4.67 21.38
CA ILE A 107 -3.88 5.95 22.02
C ILE A 107 -4.92 6.70 21.18
N VAL A 108 -4.76 6.75 19.86
CA VAL A 108 -5.72 7.41 18.95
C VAL A 108 -7.10 6.76 19.06
N ALA A 109 -7.19 5.44 19.02
CA ALA A 109 -8.46 4.72 19.17
C ALA A 109 -9.17 5.06 20.50
N GLN A 110 -8.41 5.04 21.60
CA GLN A 110 -8.93 5.35 22.94
C GLN A 110 -9.38 6.81 23.11
N LEU A 111 -8.71 7.77 22.46
CA LEU A 111 -9.07 9.19 22.52
C LEU A 111 -10.32 9.52 21.69
N VAL A 112 -10.54 8.78 20.61
CA VAL A 112 -11.68 8.99 19.69
C VAL A 112 -12.95 8.30 20.20
N GLY A 113 -12.84 7.48 21.25
CA GLY A 113 -13.99 6.85 21.90
C GLY A 113 -14.48 5.58 21.20
N ALA A 114 -13.60 4.91 20.45
CA ALA A 114 -13.83 3.57 19.91
C ALA A 114 -13.25 2.48 20.84
#